data_AF-A0A5B0LVF9-F1
#
_entry.id   AF-A0A5B0LVF9-F1
#
_cell.length_a   1.000
_cell.length_b   1.000
_cell.length_c   1.000
_cell.angle_alpha   90.00
_cell.angle_beta   90.00
_cell.angle_gamma   90.00
#
_symmetry.space_group_name_H-M   'P 1'
#
loop_
_entity.id
_entity.type
_entity.pdbx_description
1 polymer ?
#
loop_
_entity_poly.entity_id
_entity_poly.type
_entity_poly.pdbx_seq_one_letter_code
_entity_poly.pdbx_strand_id
1 'polypeptide(L)'
;MQSSNLLSILTVLLIHGGVNYVESFGCEHAEEFTRAGCVRVWPQRSPSGPNEPPRPYWVNMMVAPWNTYAKTYDCRKAPGWTRTTCCISDDIMAGNTTVGIWYSNCKEINGDAVNMPT
;
A
#
# COMPACT_ATOMS: atom_id res chain seq x y z
N MET A 1 38.39 10.89 22.21
CA MET A 1 37.03 11.49 22.16
C MET A 1 36.33 11.33 20.81
N GLN A 2 37.00 10.86 19.74
CA GLN A 2 36.42 10.76 18.39
C GLN A 2 35.58 9.48 18.14
N SER A 3 35.82 8.41 18.89
CA SER A 3 35.13 7.11 18.76
C SER A 3 33.67 7.13 19.23
N SER A 4 33.34 7.94 20.23
CA SER A 4 31.98 8.02 20.80
C SER A 4 30.98 8.64 19.82
N ASN A 5 31.41 9.58 18.97
CA ASN A 5 30.56 10.21 17.96
C ASN A 5 30.24 9.27 16.80
N LEU A 6 31.18 8.40 16.41
CA LEU A 6 30.98 7.40 15.35
C LEU A 6 29.95 6.33 15.74
N LEU A 7 29.99 5.86 16.99
CA LEU A 7 29.02 4.90 17.53
C LEU A 7 27.59 5.45 17.56
N SER A 8 27.43 6.74 17.89
CA SER A 8 26.12 7.41 17.88
C SER A 8 25.57 7.58 16.47
N ILE A 9 26.41 7.89 15.48
CA ILE A 9 25.98 8.02 14.07
C ILE A 9 25.56 6.66 13.50
N LEU A 10 26.32 5.60 13.79
CA LEU A 10 26.02 4.23 13.36
C LEU A 10 24.69 3.72 13.96
N THR A 11 24.42 3.98 15.23
CA THR A 11 23.14 3.60 15.85
C THR A 11 21.96 4.33 15.24
N VAL A 12 22.09 5.64 14.96
CA VAL A 12 21.04 6.42 14.27
C VAL A 12 20.78 5.89 12.85
N LEU A 13 21.83 5.56 12.10
CA LEU A 13 21.69 4.96 10.76
C LEU A 13 21.02 3.57 10.81
N LEU A 14 21.35 2.74 11.80
CA LEU A 14 20.74 1.42 11.97
C LEU A 14 19.26 1.51 12.38
N ILE A 15 18.90 2.49 13.22
CA ILE A 15 17.51 2.71 13.63
C ILE A 15 16.69 3.21 12.42
N HIS A 16 17.19 4.21 11.67
CA HIS A 16 16.49 4.70 10.48
C HIS A 16 16.40 3.65 9.36
N GLY A 17 17.46 2.85 9.16
CA GLY A 17 17.44 1.74 8.20
C GLY A 17 16.43 0.66 8.57
N GLY A 18 16.34 0.31 9.87
CA GLY A 18 15.39 -0.69 10.36
C GLY A 18 13.93 -0.27 10.24
N VAL A 19 13.61 1.00 10.53
CA VAL A 19 12.23 1.51 10.43
C VAL A 19 11.73 1.50 8.98
N ASN A 20 12.56 1.95 8.03
CA ASN A 20 12.21 1.94 6.61
C ASN A 20 12.02 0.50 6.07
N TYR A 21 12.82 -0.45 6.57
CA TYR A 21 12.73 -1.86 6.16
C TYR A 21 11.46 -2.55 6.67
N VAL A 22 10.96 -2.14 7.84
CA VAL A 22 9.71 -2.67 8.42
C VAL A 22 8.50 -2.18 7.62
N GLU A 23 8.55 -0.98 7.07
CA GLU A 23 7.44 -0.45 6.29
C GLU A 23 7.31 -1.15 4.92
N SER A 24 8.44 -1.55 4.32
CA SER A 24 8.50 -2.19 3.01
C SER A 24 8.18 -3.69 2.96
N PHE A 25 7.75 -4.32 4.05
CA PHE A 25 7.49 -5.77 4.06
C PHE A 25 6.44 -6.17 3.01
N GLY A 26 6.86 -6.95 2.01
CA GLY A 26 6.02 -7.33 0.87
C GLY A 26 6.00 -6.33 -0.31
N CYS A 27 6.72 -5.21 -0.19
CA CYS A 27 6.89 -4.18 -1.21
C CYS A 27 8.36 -3.97 -1.59
N GLU A 28 9.24 -4.95 -1.31
CA GLU A 28 10.68 -4.83 -1.55
C GLU A 28 11.05 -4.54 -3.01
N HIS A 29 10.18 -4.92 -3.95
CA HIS A 29 10.40 -4.76 -5.40
C HIS A 29 9.68 -3.52 -5.97
N ALA A 30 8.92 -2.79 -5.16
CA ALA A 30 8.19 -1.60 -5.56
C ALA A 30 8.97 -0.35 -5.12
N GLU A 31 10.02 -0.01 -5.87
CA GLU A 31 10.89 1.15 -5.59
C GLU A 31 10.08 2.41 -5.30
N GLU A 32 10.39 3.13 -4.21
CA GLU A 32 9.68 4.33 -3.73
C GLU A 32 8.23 4.11 -3.22
N PHE A 33 7.64 2.94 -3.49
CA PHE A 33 6.30 2.55 -3.02
C PHE A 33 6.40 1.59 -1.83
N THR A 34 6.96 2.05 -0.73
CA THR A 34 7.31 1.19 0.40
C THR A 34 6.14 0.84 1.31
N ARG A 35 4.89 1.29 1.07
CA ARG A 35 3.76 1.04 1.97
C ARG A 35 2.86 -0.09 1.50
N ALA A 36 2.83 -1.20 2.24
CA ALA A 36 1.95 -2.32 1.94
C ALA A 36 0.47 -1.99 2.21
N GLY A 37 -0.37 -2.24 1.21
CA GLY A 37 -1.80 -1.93 1.22
C GLY A 37 -2.67 -3.09 0.77
N CYS A 38 -3.95 -3.01 1.16
CA CYS A 38 -4.99 -3.90 0.68
C CYS A 38 -6.07 -3.10 -0.04
N VAL A 39 -6.53 -3.63 -1.17
CA VAL A 39 -7.45 -2.98 -2.08
C VAL A 39 -8.69 -3.83 -2.26
N ARG A 40 -9.83 -3.16 -2.12
CA ARG A 40 -11.13 -3.63 -2.57
C ARG A 40 -11.52 -2.86 -3.81
N VAL A 41 -11.74 -3.60 -4.89
CA VAL A 41 -12.16 -3.03 -6.16
C VAL A 41 -13.69 -3.03 -6.21
N TRP A 42 -14.25 -1.88 -6.56
CA TRP A 42 -15.66 -1.77 -6.88
C TRP A 42 -15.82 -1.57 -8.38
N PRO A 43 -16.48 -2.50 -9.08
CA PRO A 43 -16.61 -2.43 -10.52
C PRO A 43 -17.46 -1.24 -10.93
N GLN A 44 -17.22 -0.76 -12.15
CA GLN A 44 -18.11 0.21 -12.77
C GLN A 44 -19.54 -0.33 -12.79
N ARG A 45 -20.48 0.52 -12.40
CA ARG A 45 -21.90 0.19 -12.45
C ARG A 45 -22.58 1.13 -13.43
N SER A 46 -23.21 0.54 -14.45
CA SER A 46 -24.13 1.25 -15.32
C SER A 46 -25.32 1.75 -14.49
N PRO A 47 -25.82 2.97 -14.75
CA PRO A 47 -27.04 3.47 -14.14
C PRO A 47 -28.16 2.45 -14.24
N SER A 48 -28.82 2.14 -13.12
CA SER A 48 -29.99 1.25 -13.10
C SER A 48 -31.32 1.99 -13.28
N GLY A 49 -31.28 3.31 -13.41
CA GLY A 49 -32.44 4.15 -13.70
C GLY A 49 -32.05 5.55 -14.17
N PRO A 50 -33.03 6.36 -14.63
CA PRO A 50 -32.79 7.67 -15.24
C PRO A 50 -32.18 8.71 -14.29
N ASN A 51 -32.28 8.48 -12.97
CA ASN A 51 -31.80 9.39 -11.93
C ASN A 51 -30.52 8.90 -11.24
N GLU A 52 -29.94 7.77 -11.67
CA GLU A 52 -28.70 7.26 -11.09
C GLU A 52 -27.49 7.75 -11.93
N PRO A 53 -26.52 8.47 -11.35
CA PRO A 53 -25.31 8.82 -12.06
C PRO A 53 -24.47 7.55 -12.34
N PRO A 54 -23.75 7.49 -13.47
CA PRO A 54 -22.80 6.41 -13.72
C PRO A 54 -21.75 6.38 -12.61
N ARG A 55 -21.49 5.19 -12.06
CA ARG A 55 -20.44 5.01 -11.05
C ARG A 55 -19.21 4.42 -11.74
N PRO A 56 -18.14 5.20 -11.96
CA PRO A 56 -16.91 4.68 -12.53
C PRO A 56 -16.27 3.68 -11.56
N TYR A 57 -15.25 2.95 -12.01
CA TYR A 57 -14.44 2.13 -11.12
C TYR A 57 -13.87 2.99 -10.00
N TRP A 58 -14.02 2.51 -8.78
CA TRP A 58 -13.44 3.10 -7.58
C TRP A 58 -12.88 1.99 -6.73
N VAL A 59 -11.94 2.35 -5.88
CA VAL A 59 -11.30 1.41 -4.98
C VAL A 59 -11.43 1.92 -3.57
N ASN A 60 -11.54 1.00 -2.62
CA ASN A 60 -11.29 1.30 -1.23
C ASN A 60 -9.97 0.66 -0.84
N MET A 61 -9.07 1.47 -0.29
CA MET A 61 -7.74 1.04 0.10
C MET A 61 -7.61 1.16 1.62
N MET A 62 -6.75 0.35 2.20
CA MET A 62 -6.33 0.44 3.59
C MET A 62 -4.88 -0.01 3.72
N VAL A 63 -4.19 0.49 4.73
CA VAL A 63 -2.90 -0.08 5.14
C VAL A 63 -3.09 -1.56 5.43
N ALA A 64 -2.21 -2.40 4.89
CA ALA A 64 -2.32 -3.83 5.09
C ALA A 64 -2.22 -4.17 6.59
N PRO A 65 -3.06 -5.07 7.11
CA PRO A 65 -2.99 -5.44 8.52
C PRO A 65 -1.78 -6.32 8.80
N TRP A 66 -1.13 -6.09 9.94
CA TRP A 66 0.02 -6.87 10.38
C TRP A 66 -0.35 -8.33 10.74
N ASN A 67 0.37 -9.29 10.16
CA ASN A 67 0.29 -10.69 10.53
C ASN A 67 1.39 -11.08 11.51
N THR A 68 1.06 -11.12 12.80
CA THR A 68 1.99 -11.50 13.87
C THR A 68 2.57 -12.91 13.73
N TYR A 69 1.88 -13.83 13.06
CA TYR A 69 2.37 -15.20 12.84
C TYR A 69 3.35 -15.25 11.66
N ALA A 70 2.95 -14.73 10.50
CA ALA A 70 3.77 -14.70 9.30
C ALA A 70 4.87 -13.62 9.32
N LYS A 71 4.84 -12.71 10.32
CA LYS A 71 5.74 -11.57 10.48
C LYS A 71 5.79 -10.67 9.23
N THR A 72 4.65 -10.47 8.60
CA THR A 72 4.50 -9.66 7.38
C THR A 72 3.10 -9.07 7.29
N TYR A 73 2.88 -8.17 6.34
CA TYR A 73 1.58 -7.62 6.00
C TYR A 73 0.72 -8.62 5.21
N ASP A 74 -0.56 -8.76 5.55
CA ASP A 74 -1.40 -9.84 5.01
C ASP A 74 -2.87 -9.44 4.81
N CYS A 75 -3.26 -9.22 3.56
CA CYS A 75 -4.64 -8.85 3.21
C CYS A 75 -5.69 -9.92 3.50
N ARG A 76 -5.29 -11.19 3.76
CA ARG A 76 -6.24 -12.23 4.20
C ARG A 76 -6.86 -11.91 5.57
N LYS A 77 -6.25 -11.02 6.35
CA LYS A 77 -6.82 -10.52 7.61
C LYS A 77 -7.81 -9.35 7.43
N ALA A 78 -8.02 -8.87 6.20
CA ALA A 78 -8.98 -7.82 5.86
C ALA A 78 -10.09 -8.37 4.93
N PRO A 79 -11.18 -8.95 5.48
CA PRO A 79 -12.24 -9.56 4.68
C PRO A 79 -12.84 -8.59 3.66
N GLY A 80 -12.72 -8.90 2.37
CA GLY A 80 -13.23 -8.07 1.27
C GLY A 80 -12.18 -7.18 0.60
N TRP A 81 -10.97 -7.06 1.16
CA TRP A 81 -9.82 -6.37 0.55
C TRP A 81 -8.77 -7.40 0.19
N THR A 82 -8.96 -8.08 -0.93
CA THR A 82 -8.17 -9.26 -1.28
C THR A 82 -6.93 -8.95 -2.11
N ARG A 83 -6.87 -7.78 -2.76
CA ARG A 83 -5.76 -7.41 -3.63
C ARG A 83 -4.70 -6.66 -2.85
N THR A 84 -3.47 -7.15 -2.90
CA THR A 84 -2.30 -6.46 -2.33
C THR A 84 -1.84 -5.34 -3.25
N THR A 85 -1.32 -4.25 -2.69
CA THR A 85 -0.70 -3.16 -3.44
C THR A 85 0.42 -2.54 -2.61
N CYS A 86 1.30 -1.79 -3.27
CA CYS A 86 2.39 -1.04 -2.66
C CYS A 86 2.23 0.43 -3.00
N CYS A 87 2.09 1.31 -2.02
CA CYS A 87 1.81 2.73 -2.23
C CYS A 87 2.94 3.61 -1.70
N ILE A 88 2.98 4.87 -2.16
CA ILE A 88 4.01 5.84 -1.76
C ILE A 88 3.85 6.30 -0.30
N SER A 89 2.62 6.34 0.22
CA SER A 89 2.34 6.74 1.60
C SER A 89 1.02 6.15 2.11
N ASP A 90 0.88 6.13 3.44
CA ASP A 90 -0.35 5.66 4.10
C ASP A 90 -1.55 6.58 3.83
N ASP A 91 -1.30 7.86 3.55
CA ASP A 91 -2.34 8.86 3.24
C ASP A 91 -3.11 8.53 1.96
N ILE A 92 -2.43 7.95 0.97
CA ILE A 92 -3.08 7.46 -0.26
C ILE A 92 -4.10 6.37 0.08
N MET A 93 -3.81 5.57 1.10
CA MET A 93 -4.63 4.44 1.54
C MET A 93 -5.70 4.81 2.58
N ALA A 94 -6.07 6.09 2.70
CA ALA A 94 -7.07 6.57 3.66
C ALA A 94 -8.54 6.17 3.35
N GLY A 95 -8.77 5.21 2.44
CA GLY A 95 -10.10 4.70 2.12
C GLY A 95 -10.47 4.81 0.65
N ASN A 96 -11.62 5.43 0.36
CA ASN A 96 -12.20 5.46 -0.99
C ASN A 96 -11.44 6.41 -1.90
N THR A 97 -11.08 5.93 -3.09
CA THR A 97 -10.48 6.75 -4.12
C THR A 97 -10.83 6.24 -5.52
N THR A 98 -10.44 7.01 -6.55
CA THR A 98 -10.58 6.60 -7.94
C THR A 98 -9.45 5.65 -8.35
N VAL A 99 -9.70 4.81 -9.36
CA VAL A 99 -8.64 3.98 -9.96
C VAL A 99 -7.46 4.81 -10.48
N GLY A 100 -7.69 6.05 -10.92
CA GLY A 100 -6.61 6.94 -11.39
C GLY A 100 -5.62 7.30 -10.30
N ILE A 101 -6.11 7.67 -9.10
CA ILE A 101 -5.27 7.96 -7.94
C ILE A 101 -4.50 6.72 -7.50
N TRP A 102 -5.14 5.54 -7.56
CA TRP A 102 -4.48 4.28 -7.25
C TRP A 102 -3.35 3.97 -8.24
N TYR A 103 -3.57 4.10 -9.55
CA TYR A 103 -2.57 3.82 -10.57
C TYR A 103 -1.36 4.77 -10.52
N SER A 104 -1.57 6.03 -10.14
CA SER A 104 -0.49 7.02 -10.06
C SER A 104 0.36 6.92 -8.81
N ASN A 105 -0.20 6.40 -7.72
CA ASN A 105 0.44 6.43 -6.40
C ASN A 105 0.77 5.05 -5.83
N CYS A 106 0.47 3.99 -6.57
CA CYS A 106 0.71 2.62 -6.13
C CYS A 106 1.18 1.71 -7.27
N LYS A 107 1.76 0.59 -6.88
CA LYS A 107 2.30 -0.51 -7.69
C LYS A 107 1.75 -1.84 -7.19
N GLU A 108 1.92 -2.86 -8.02
CA GLU A 108 1.82 -4.25 -7.58
C GLU A 108 3.02 -4.60 -6.68
N ILE A 109 2.90 -5.67 -5.92
CA ILE A 109 3.95 -6.13 -4.99
C ILE A 109 5.28 -6.49 -5.67
N ASN A 110 5.24 -6.79 -6.97
CA ASN A 110 6.40 -7.09 -7.79
C ASN A 110 7.03 -5.84 -8.43
N GLY A 111 6.50 -4.64 -8.15
CA GLY A 111 6.96 -3.36 -8.70
C GLY A 111 6.28 -2.93 -10.00
N ASP A 112 5.46 -3.78 -10.60
CA ASP A 112 4.75 -3.45 -11.84
C ASP A 112 3.68 -2.38 -11.61
N ALA A 113 3.30 -1.70 -12.69
CA ALA A 113 2.14 -0.82 -12.67
C ALA A 113 0.89 -1.60 -12.28
N VAL A 114 0.05 -0.98 -11.46
CA VAL A 114 -1.25 -1.56 -11.11
C VAL A 114 -2.07 -1.72 -12.38
N ASN A 115 -2.52 -2.94 -12.63
CA ASN A 115 -3.40 -3.25 -13.76
C ASN A 115 -4.87 -3.16 -13.38
N MET A 116 -5.71 -2.84 -14.35
CA MET A 116 -7.15 -2.83 -14.12
C MET A 116 -7.61 -4.24 -13.68
N PRO A 117 -8.33 -4.35 -12.56
CA PRO A 117 -8.92 -5.61 -12.12
C PRO A 117 -9.92 -6.08 -13.19
N THR A 118 -9.64 -7.25 -13.77
CA THR A 118 -10.54 -7.98 -14.68
C THR A 118 -11.74 -8.55 -13.95
#